data_AF-A0A7S1VD39-F1
#
_entry.id   AF-A0A7S1VD39-F1
#
_cell.length_a   1.000
_cell.length_b   1.000
_cell.length_c   1.000
_cell.angle_alpha   90.00
_cell.angle_beta   90.00
_cell.angle_gamma   90.00
#
_symmetry.space_group_name_H-M   'P 1'
#
loop_
_entity.id
_entity.type
_entity.pdbx_description
1 polymer ?
#
loop_
_entity_poly.entity_id
_entity_poly.type
_entity_poly.pdbx_seq_one_letter_code
_entity_poly.pdbx_strand_id
1 'polypeptide(L)'
;DCVFSDNRADDGGALLDEESVNMLIKGSTFEGNEAFGSSVYAWDTENVAICQSEFSGDSDPDLDGCVVYGGDGIQFTARDNTFTSESGRALYLFQYEGMDISDNEFSHLSPNDAEGGAMYLQAGSLSGSWGDNFVLLRNNIFENCDAGKSGGAIYLTKLNPGSENPGPVVSLIADNTFLNTVSGQGEGHALKTSAVFDSLVLRDNTFANDQEDVTSAYVFLDDNLMDDATYQNCGNSFVVGDDEIECTGIFKEYGEECIV
;
A
#
# COMPACT_ATOMS: atom_id res chain seq x y z
N ASP A 1 21.72 13.22 -3.14
CA ASP A 1 21.97 13.41 -4.58
C ASP A 1 23.07 12.47 -5.06
N CYS A 2 22.76 11.18 -5.10
CA CYS A 2 23.60 10.13 -5.66
C CYS A 2 22.81 9.39 -6.74
N VAL A 3 23.51 8.71 -7.65
CA VAL A 3 22.91 7.78 -8.62
C VAL A 3 23.41 6.39 -8.29
N PHE A 4 22.48 5.45 -8.09
CA PHE A 4 22.76 4.03 -7.87
C PHE A 4 22.15 3.24 -9.02
N SER A 5 22.99 2.76 -9.94
CA SER A 5 22.53 2.11 -11.15
C SER A 5 23.13 0.72 -11.34
N ASP A 6 22.31 -0.24 -11.80
CA ASP A 6 22.70 -1.60 -12.17
C ASP A 6 23.44 -2.36 -11.06
N ASN A 7 23.17 -2.04 -9.79
CA ASN A 7 23.79 -2.74 -8.68
C ASN A 7 23.10 -4.09 -8.46
N ARG A 8 23.91 -5.09 -8.09
CA ARG A 8 23.45 -6.46 -7.86
C ARG A 8 23.99 -6.95 -6.53
N ALA A 9 23.09 -7.41 -5.68
CA ALA A 9 23.41 -7.97 -4.37
C ALA A 9 22.44 -9.11 -4.05
N ASP A 10 22.70 -9.82 -2.95
CA ASP A 10 21.72 -10.76 -2.41
C ASP A 10 20.57 -9.95 -1.74
N ASP A 11 20.91 -8.97 -0.90
CA ASP A 11 19.98 -8.04 -0.24
C ASP A 11 20.37 -6.59 -0.49
N GLY A 12 19.39 -5.73 -0.80
CA GLY A 12 19.57 -4.28 -0.96
C GLY A 12 20.60 -3.91 -2.04
N GLY A 13 20.19 -3.92 -3.30
CA GLY A 13 21.07 -3.72 -4.44
C GLY A 13 21.88 -2.43 -4.36
N ALA A 14 21.27 -1.33 -3.91
CA ALA A 14 21.98 -0.08 -3.68
C ALA A 14 22.29 0.17 -2.19
N LEU A 15 21.31 -0.04 -1.32
CA LEU A 15 21.40 0.25 0.11
C LEU A 15 20.82 -0.91 0.92
N LEU A 16 21.59 -1.30 1.94
CA LEU A 16 21.23 -2.33 2.91
C LEU A 16 21.38 -1.75 4.32
N ASP A 17 20.35 -1.92 5.14
CA ASP A 17 20.33 -1.62 6.56
C ASP A 17 19.61 -2.73 7.34
N GLU A 18 20.25 -3.26 8.37
CA GLU A 18 19.79 -4.43 9.13
C GLU A 18 19.90 -4.27 10.66
N GLU A 19 20.32 -3.11 11.18
CA GLU A 19 20.62 -2.98 12.62
C GLU A 19 20.22 -1.63 13.25
N SER A 20 18.92 -1.41 13.40
CA SER A 20 18.30 -0.35 14.23
C SER A 20 18.93 1.05 14.08
N VAL A 21 19.29 1.43 12.86
CA VAL A 21 19.70 2.81 12.57
C VAL A 21 18.58 3.57 11.87
N ASN A 22 18.84 4.84 11.59
CA ASN A 22 17.92 5.72 10.87
C ASN A 22 18.45 5.95 9.47
N MET A 23 17.63 5.66 8.46
CA MET A 23 17.98 5.87 7.06
C MET A 23 17.28 7.11 6.51
N LEU A 24 18.06 8.02 5.90
CA LEU A 24 17.55 9.16 5.16
C LEU A 24 18.07 9.10 3.72
N ILE A 25 17.17 8.89 2.77
CA ILE A 25 17.42 8.96 1.34
C ILE A 25 16.78 10.23 0.81
N LYS A 26 17.58 11.07 0.14
CA LYS A 26 17.09 12.33 -0.40
C LYS A 26 17.76 12.71 -1.72
N GLY A 27 16.93 13.11 -2.70
CA GLY A 27 17.43 13.69 -3.94
C GLY A 27 18.19 12.69 -4.82
N SER A 28 17.95 11.38 -4.65
CA SER A 28 18.76 10.33 -5.28
C SER A 28 17.98 9.59 -6.37
N THR A 29 18.71 8.99 -7.29
CA THR A 29 18.15 8.16 -8.36
C THR A 29 18.63 6.72 -8.20
N PHE A 30 17.71 5.78 -8.32
CA PHE A 30 17.95 4.35 -8.30
C PHE A 30 17.43 3.76 -9.62
N GLU A 31 18.29 3.08 -10.37
CA GLU A 31 17.94 2.57 -11.70
C GLU A 31 18.48 1.15 -11.95
N GLY A 32 17.60 0.22 -12.31
CA GLY A 32 18.00 -1.13 -12.73
C GLY A 32 18.72 -1.96 -11.65
N ASN A 33 18.50 -1.66 -10.36
CA ASN A 33 19.08 -2.43 -9.27
C ASN A 33 18.34 -3.76 -9.08
N GLU A 34 19.08 -4.84 -8.83
CA GLU A 34 18.55 -6.20 -8.76
C GLU A 34 19.07 -6.92 -7.50
N ALA A 35 18.20 -7.11 -6.51
CA ALA A 35 18.46 -7.80 -5.24
C ALA A 35 17.14 -8.11 -4.52
N PHE A 36 17.19 -8.84 -3.41
CA PHE A 36 16.08 -8.88 -2.45
C PHE A 36 15.87 -7.47 -1.86
N GLY A 37 14.65 -6.94 -1.97
CA GLY A 37 14.36 -5.53 -1.71
C GLY A 37 14.92 -4.53 -2.74
N SER A 38 15.22 -5.02 -3.95
CA SER A 38 15.78 -4.32 -5.12
C SER A 38 16.78 -3.20 -4.80
N SER A 39 16.31 -1.98 -4.55
CA SER A 39 17.15 -0.81 -4.35
C SER A 39 17.49 -0.59 -2.88
N VAL A 40 16.50 -0.70 -2.01
CA VAL A 40 16.63 -0.36 -0.59
C VAL A 40 16.06 -1.49 0.25
N TYR A 41 16.93 -2.13 1.00
CA TYR A 41 16.55 -3.11 2.02
C TYR A 41 16.75 -2.49 3.40
N ALA A 42 15.68 -2.39 4.18
CA ALA A 42 15.70 -1.90 5.55
C ALA A 42 14.97 -2.89 6.48
N TRP A 43 15.73 -3.65 7.26
CA TRP A 43 15.21 -4.61 8.23
C TRP A 43 15.63 -4.23 9.63
N ASP A 44 14.75 -4.42 10.62
CA ASP A 44 15.02 -4.07 12.03
C ASP A 44 15.49 -2.60 12.17
N THR A 45 14.95 -1.71 11.33
CA THR A 45 15.37 -0.31 11.19
C THR A 45 14.32 0.60 11.86
N GLU A 46 14.75 1.53 12.72
CA GLU A 46 13.80 2.34 13.50
C GLU A 46 13.03 3.33 12.62
N ASN A 47 13.74 4.13 11.82
CA ASN A 47 13.13 5.14 10.95
C ASN A 47 13.76 5.13 9.57
N VAL A 48 12.92 5.04 8.54
CA VAL A 48 13.32 5.20 7.14
C VAL A 48 12.54 6.35 6.53
N ALA A 49 13.27 7.35 6.02
CA ALA A 49 12.70 8.47 5.31
C ALA A 49 13.29 8.54 3.89
N ILE A 50 12.42 8.48 2.89
CA ILE A 50 12.77 8.61 1.47
C ILE A 50 12.05 9.84 0.92
N CYS A 51 12.79 10.79 0.37
CA CYS A 51 12.16 11.95 -0.23
C CYS A 51 12.84 12.47 -1.49
N GLN A 52 12.06 13.06 -2.40
CA GLN A 52 12.57 13.71 -3.60
C GLN A 52 13.48 12.77 -4.41
N SER A 53 13.14 11.49 -4.47
CA SER A 53 13.97 10.46 -5.09
C SER A 53 13.21 9.73 -6.18
N GLU A 54 13.95 9.19 -7.15
CA GLU A 54 13.42 8.49 -8.31
C GLU A 54 13.91 7.04 -8.30
N PHE A 55 12.99 6.12 -8.57
CA PHE A 55 13.27 4.70 -8.68
C PHE A 55 12.71 4.15 -9.98
N SER A 56 13.56 3.54 -10.81
CA SER A 56 13.17 3.11 -12.15
C SER A 56 13.75 1.75 -12.55
N GLY A 57 12.90 0.79 -12.89
CA GLY A 57 13.33 -0.51 -13.42
C GLY A 57 14.09 -1.39 -12.43
N ASP A 58 14.00 -1.08 -11.14
CA ASP A 58 14.54 -1.91 -10.07
C ASP A 58 13.66 -3.15 -9.91
N SER A 59 14.28 -4.31 -9.68
CA SER A 59 13.56 -5.60 -9.62
C SER A 59 14.17 -6.60 -8.65
N ASP A 60 13.31 -7.14 -7.79
CA ASP A 60 13.53 -8.27 -6.90
C ASP A 60 13.02 -9.55 -7.58
N PRO A 61 13.88 -10.53 -7.89
CA PRO A 61 13.48 -11.76 -8.56
C PRO A 61 12.59 -12.67 -7.69
N ASP A 62 12.61 -12.53 -6.37
CA ASP A 62 11.96 -13.43 -5.42
C ASP A 62 10.66 -12.88 -4.83
N LEU A 63 10.50 -11.56 -4.73
CA LEU A 63 9.29 -10.92 -4.20
C LEU A 63 8.36 -10.35 -5.27
N ASP A 64 8.42 -10.78 -6.52
CA ASP A 64 7.74 -10.10 -7.62
C ASP A 64 8.09 -8.60 -7.65
N GLY A 65 9.37 -8.24 -7.47
CA GLY A 65 9.89 -6.92 -7.84
C GLY A 65 9.64 -5.75 -6.89
N CYS A 66 9.99 -5.80 -5.59
CA CYS A 66 9.82 -4.64 -4.71
C CYS A 66 11.00 -3.65 -4.73
N VAL A 67 10.77 -2.37 -5.02
CA VAL A 67 11.82 -1.34 -5.06
C VAL A 67 12.41 -1.06 -3.67
N VAL A 68 11.54 -0.95 -2.67
CA VAL A 68 11.90 -0.73 -1.27
C VAL A 68 11.26 -1.83 -0.42
N TYR A 69 12.10 -2.54 0.32
CA TYR A 69 11.69 -3.53 1.30
C TYR A 69 11.94 -3.00 2.71
N GLY A 70 10.88 -2.97 3.52
CA GLY A 70 10.92 -2.54 4.91
C GLY A 70 10.34 -3.61 5.82
N GLY A 71 11.03 -3.92 6.92
CA GLY A 71 10.63 -4.95 7.87
C GLY A 71 10.94 -4.61 9.32
N ASP A 72 10.15 -5.20 10.22
CA ASP A 72 10.33 -5.24 11.68
C ASP A 72 10.41 -3.87 12.38
N GLY A 73 9.26 -3.37 12.84
CA GLY A 73 9.20 -2.21 13.73
C GLY A 73 9.37 -0.84 13.05
N ILE A 74 9.41 -0.81 11.72
CA ILE A 74 9.79 0.38 10.96
C ILE A 74 8.75 1.51 11.05
N GLN A 75 9.23 2.73 11.33
CA GLN A 75 8.53 3.96 10.99
C GLN A 75 8.97 4.44 9.60
N PHE A 76 8.07 4.37 8.62
CA PHE A 76 8.38 4.64 7.23
C PHE A 76 7.75 5.96 6.75
N THR A 77 8.56 6.82 6.15
CA THR A 77 8.11 8.04 5.50
C THR A 77 8.57 8.06 4.04
N ALA A 78 7.63 8.26 3.11
CA ALA A 78 7.95 8.51 1.71
C ALA A 78 7.24 9.78 1.23
N ARG A 79 8.00 10.78 0.77
CA ARG A 79 7.45 12.01 0.21
C ARG A 79 8.09 12.51 -1.07
N ASP A 80 7.29 13.03 -1.99
CA ASP A 80 7.78 13.64 -3.23
C ASP A 80 8.66 12.68 -4.05
N ASN A 81 8.35 11.38 -4.08
CA ASN A 81 9.12 10.39 -4.85
C ASN A 81 8.38 9.94 -6.11
N THR A 82 9.14 9.43 -7.07
CA THR A 82 8.61 8.76 -8.26
C THR A 82 9.10 7.31 -8.29
N PHE A 83 8.16 6.38 -8.42
CA PHE A 83 8.41 4.95 -8.55
C PHE A 83 7.85 4.43 -9.86
N THR A 84 8.71 3.88 -10.72
CA THR A 84 8.32 3.31 -12.01
C THR A 84 9.00 1.98 -12.24
N SER A 85 8.25 0.91 -12.48
CA SER A 85 8.85 -0.37 -12.86
C SER A 85 7.86 -1.22 -13.64
N GLU A 86 8.27 -1.74 -14.79
CA GLU A 86 7.43 -2.63 -15.64
C GLU A 86 7.20 -4.01 -15.00
N SER A 87 7.89 -4.32 -13.91
CA SER A 87 7.71 -5.55 -13.17
C SER A 87 7.87 -5.29 -11.68
N GLY A 88 6.79 -5.52 -10.95
CA GLY A 88 6.78 -5.52 -9.50
C GLY A 88 6.23 -4.27 -8.84
N ARG A 89 6.43 -4.17 -7.52
CA ARG A 89 5.83 -3.17 -6.65
C ARG A 89 6.84 -2.11 -6.19
N ALA A 90 6.38 -0.92 -5.84
CA ALA A 90 7.27 0.08 -5.25
C ALA A 90 7.64 -0.30 -3.82
N LEU A 91 6.64 -0.58 -2.98
CA LEU A 91 6.86 -0.74 -1.55
C LEU A 91 6.36 -2.12 -1.08
N TYR A 92 7.22 -2.84 -0.37
CA TYR A 92 6.83 -3.99 0.45
C TYR A 92 7.20 -3.70 1.90
N LEU A 93 6.20 -3.33 2.71
CA LEU A 93 6.40 -2.94 4.10
C LEU A 93 5.69 -3.94 5.01
N PHE A 94 6.48 -4.61 5.84
CA PHE A 94 6.04 -5.70 6.70
C PHE A 94 6.31 -5.34 8.17
N GLN A 95 5.32 -5.53 9.03
CA GLN A 95 5.42 -5.25 10.47
C GLN A 95 5.84 -3.80 10.78
N TYR A 96 5.23 -2.84 10.10
CA TYR A 96 5.46 -1.42 10.38
C TYR A 96 4.77 -0.97 11.68
N GLU A 97 5.37 0.03 12.33
CA GLU A 97 4.77 0.76 13.46
C GLU A 97 4.08 2.06 13.04
N GLY A 98 4.45 2.64 11.89
CA GLY A 98 3.79 3.83 11.39
C GLY A 98 4.23 4.20 9.99
N MET A 99 3.30 4.71 9.19
CA MET A 99 3.57 5.09 7.80
C MET A 99 2.98 6.45 7.46
N ASP A 100 3.81 7.32 6.86
CA ASP A 100 3.38 8.56 6.20
C ASP A 100 3.91 8.58 4.76
N ILE A 101 3.03 8.23 3.83
CA ILE A 101 3.33 8.17 2.41
C ILE A 101 2.48 9.25 1.73
N SER A 102 3.13 10.32 1.32
CA SER A 102 2.44 11.47 0.74
C SER A 102 3.15 12.07 -0.46
N ASP A 103 2.39 12.67 -1.38
CA ASP A 103 2.96 13.42 -2.51
C ASP A 103 3.84 12.56 -3.45
N ASN A 104 3.60 11.25 -3.55
CA ASN A 104 4.38 10.37 -4.43
C ASN A 104 3.61 10.01 -5.72
N GLU A 105 4.37 9.67 -6.75
CA GLU A 105 3.88 9.12 -8.01
C GLU A 105 4.33 7.66 -8.15
N PHE A 106 3.37 6.78 -8.38
CA PHE A 106 3.56 5.34 -8.61
C PHE A 106 3.01 5.02 -10.00
N SER A 107 3.86 4.52 -10.89
CA SER A 107 3.44 4.26 -12.27
C SER A 107 3.96 2.94 -12.84
N HIS A 108 3.09 2.25 -13.58
CA HIS A 108 3.39 1.02 -14.34
C HIS A 108 3.78 -0.21 -13.51
N LEU A 109 3.48 -0.23 -12.22
CA LEU A 109 3.87 -1.28 -11.27
C LEU A 109 2.95 -2.50 -11.37
N SER A 110 3.46 -3.63 -11.87
CA SER A 110 2.65 -4.82 -12.15
C SER A 110 3.32 -6.13 -11.68
N PRO A 111 3.34 -6.46 -10.38
CA PRO A 111 3.75 -7.77 -9.90
C PRO A 111 2.82 -8.89 -10.41
N ASN A 112 3.41 -9.98 -10.91
CA ASN A 112 2.67 -11.03 -11.62
C ASN A 112 1.76 -11.89 -10.72
N ASP A 113 2.18 -12.24 -9.51
CA ASP A 113 1.42 -13.11 -8.60
C ASP A 113 1.36 -12.54 -7.18
N ALA A 114 1.19 -11.23 -7.05
CA ALA A 114 1.14 -10.57 -5.74
C ALA A 114 -0.13 -9.75 -5.51
N GLU A 115 -0.41 -9.50 -4.24
CA GLU A 115 -1.30 -8.45 -3.80
C GLU A 115 -0.57 -7.09 -3.76
N GLY A 116 -1.28 -6.01 -4.08
CA GLY A 116 -0.71 -4.66 -4.03
C GLY A 116 0.25 -4.39 -5.19
N GLY A 117 -0.26 -3.85 -6.29
CA GLY A 117 0.55 -3.56 -7.47
C GLY A 117 1.64 -2.54 -7.20
N ALA A 118 1.30 -1.44 -6.52
CA ALA A 118 2.27 -0.45 -6.06
C ALA A 118 2.77 -0.74 -4.64
N MET A 119 1.87 -1.12 -3.72
CA MET A 119 2.18 -1.23 -2.30
C MET A 119 1.55 -2.45 -1.66
N TYR A 120 2.38 -3.25 -1.00
CA TYR A 120 1.97 -4.27 -0.04
C TYR A 120 2.32 -3.81 1.37
N LEU A 121 1.30 -3.61 2.19
CA LEU A 121 1.42 -3.00 3.51
C LEU A 121 0.84 -3.94 4.57
N GLN A 122 1.71 -4.62 5.32
CA GLN A 122 1.28 -5.51 6.39
C GLN A 122 1.59 -4.92 7.77
N ALA A 123 0.53 -4.58 8.51
CA ALA A 123 0.64 -4.13 9.89
C ALA A 123 1.03 -5.29 10.81
N GLY A 124 1.92 -5.03 11.77
CA GLY A 124 2.27 -5.98 12.82
C GLY A 124 3.33 -5.40 13.74
N SER A 125 3.33 -5.82 15.00
CA SER A 125 4.36 -5.46 15.98
C SER A 125 4.95 -6.74 16.59
N LEU A 126 6.27 -6.88 16.58
CA LEU A 126 6.95 -7.97 17.31
C LEU A 126 7.10 -7.66 18.81
N SER A 127 7.04 -6.38 19.20
CA SER A 127 7.30 -5.94 20.58
C SER A 127 6.11 -6.15 21.52
N GLY A 128 4.94 -6.54 21.00
CA GLY A 128 3.69 -6.66 21.76
C GLY A 128 3.19 -5.32 22.31
N SER A 129 3.88 -4.22 21.99
CA SER A 129 3.42 -2.86 22.17
C SER A 129 2.72 -2.44 20.89
N TRP A 130 1.45 -2.80 20.78
CA TRP A 130 0.55 -2.49 19.66
C TRP A 130 0.15 -1.01 19.57
N GLY A 131 0.98 -0.13 20.14
CA GLY A 131 0.69 1.29 20.27
C GLY A 131 0.65 1.95 18.91
N ASP A 132 -0.52 2.50 18.57
CA ASP A 132 -0.76 3.50 17.54
C ASP A 132 -0.22 3.19 16.13
N ASN A 133 -0.27 1.92 15.68
CA ASN A 133 0.03 1.60 14.28
C ASN A 133 -0.85 2.46 13.37
N PHE A 134 -0.26 3.36 12.59
CA PHE A 134 -1.02 4.27 11.73
C PHE A 134 -0.59 4.19 10.28
N VAL A 135 -1.54 4.48 9.40
CA VAL A 135 -1.31 4.59 7.96
C VAL A 135 -1.86 5.92 7.47
N LEU A 136 -0.99 6.81 7.03
CA LEU A 136 -1.35 8.05 6.34
C LEU A 136 -0.93 7.94 4.88
N LEU A 137 -1.91 7.78 3.98
CA LEU A 137 -1.71 7.78 2.53
C LEU A 137 -2.40 9.01 1.95
N ARG A 138 -1.64 10.01 1.54
CA ARG A 138 -2.22 11.29 1.09
C ARG A 138 -1.62 11.87 -0.17
N ASN A 139 -2.46 12.41 -1.06
CA ASN A 139 -1.98 13.13 -2.23
C ASN A 139 -1.00 12.31 -3.11
N ASN A 140 -1.20 11.00 -3.21
CA ASN A 140 -0.41 10.15 -4.10
C ASN A 140 -1.16 9.90 -5.41
N ILE A 141 -0.41 9.61 -6.47
CA ILE A 141 -0.93 9.18 -7.76
C ILE A 141 -0.50 7.73 -8.00
N PHE A 142 -1.46 6.86 -8.33
CA PHE A 142 -1.25 5.48 -8.72
C PHE A 142 -1.78 5.30 -10.14
N GLU A 143 -0.89 5.22 -11.13
CA GLU A 143 -1.25 5.07 -12.53
C GLU A 143 -0.77 3.73 -13.09
N ASN A 144 -1.66 2.93 -13.68
CA ASN A 144 -1.33 1.62 -14.24
C ASN A 144 -0.62 0.72 -13.21
N CYS A 145 -1.10 0.72 -11.97
CA CYS A 145 -0.59 -0.13 -10.90
C CYS A 145 -1.52 -1.34 -10.75
N ASP A 146 -1.01 -2.52 -11.11
CA ASP A 146 -1.79 -3.74 -11.28
C ASP A 146 -1.30 -4.84 -10.34
N ALA A 147 -2.20 -5.48 -9.61
CA ALA A 147 -1.90 -6.63 -8.79
C ALA A 147 -2.29 -7.92 -9.53
N GLY A 148 -1.40 -8.91 -9.57
CA GLY A 148 -1.75 -10.25 -10.05
C GLY A 148 -2.86 -10.93 -9.26
N LYS A 149 -3.01 -10.59 -7.96
CA LYS A 149 -4.03 -11.14 -7.06
C LYS A 149 -5.10 -10.11 -6.68
N SER A 150 -4.84 -9.27 -5.69
CA SER A 150 -5.83 -8.35 -5.12
C SER A 150 -5.24 -6.99 -4.73
N GLY A 151 -6.09 -5.98 -4.57
CA GLY A 151 -5.67 -4.63 -4.15
C GLY A 151 -4.82 -3.95 -5.22
N GLY A 152 -5.41 -3.71 -6.40
CA GLY A 152 -4.69 -3.41 -7.63
C GLY A 152 -3.51 -2.45 -7.47
N ALA A 153 -3.70 -1.27 -6.88
CA ALA A 153 -2.57 -0.45 -6.46
C ALA A 153 -2.09 -0.76 -5.04
N ILE A 154 -3.01 -0.93 -4.09
CA ILE A 154 -2.70 -1.03 -2.66
C ILE A 154 -3.36 -2.25 -2.05
N TYR A 155 -2.56 -3.03 -1.34
CA TYR A 155 -3.05 -4.07 -0.43
C TYR A 155 -2.60 -3.79 1.01
N LEU A 156 -3.58 -3.57 1.89
CA LEU A 156 -3.37 -3.40 3.33
C LEU A 156 -3.82 -4.65 4.06
N THR A 157 -2.98 -5.19 4.93
CA THR A 157 -3.30 -6.41 5.66
C THR A 157 -2.67 -6.42 7.06
N LYS A 158 -2.96 -7.45 7.84
CA LYS A 158 -2.40 -7.65 9.19
C LYS A 158 -1.62 -8.95 9.28
N LEU A 159 -0.64 -8.97 10.16
CA LEU A 159 0.10 -10.18 10.52
C LEU A 159 -0.86 -11.17 11.21
N ASN A 160 -1.17 -12.27 10.53
CA ASN A 160 -2.11 -13.35 10.93
C ASN A 160 -3.60 -12.97 10.88
N PRO A 161 -4.28 -13.21 9.74
CA PRO A 161 -5.75 -13.20 9.67
C PRO A 161 -6.30 -14.29 10.61
N GLY A 162 -7.06 -13.86 11.64
CA GLY A 162 -7.60 -14.75 12.69
C GLY A 162 -6.96 -14.59 14.07
N SER A 163 -5.88 -13.81 14.21
CA SER A 163 -5.46 -13.34 15.54
C SER A 163 -6.33 -12.15 15.98
N GLU A 164 -6.65 -12.08 17.28
CA GLU A 164 -7.31 -10.92 17.92
C GLU A 164 -6.43 -9.66 17.91
N ASN A 165 -5.26 -9.71 17.26
CA ASN A 165 -4.40 -8.54 17.15
C ASN A 165 -5.10 -7.46 16.32
N PRO A 166 -5.21 -6.24 16.86
CA PRO A 166 -5.72 -5.11 16.10
C PRO A 166 -4.78 -4.86 14.92
N GLY A 167 -5.35 -4.56 13.76
CA GLY A 167 -4.58 -4.00 12.65
C GLY A 167 -4.22 -2.54 12.98
N PRO A 168 -4.01 -1.68 11.97
CA PRO A 168 -3.71 -0.28 12.23
C PRO A 168 -4.82 0.39 13.05
N VAL A 169 -4.43 1.07 14.12
CA VAL A 169 -5.31 1.79 15.04
C VAL A 169 -5.99 2.96 14.30
N VAL A 170 -5.26 3.67 13.44
CA VAL A 170 -5.82 4.77 12.63
C VAL A 170 -5.28 4.75 11.22
N SER A 171 -6.16 4.69 10.24
CA SER A 171 -5.79 4.81 8.83
C SER A 171 -6.55 5.93 8.14
N LEU A 172 -5.82 6.87 7.54
CA LEU A 172 -6.34 7.91 6.67
C LEU A 172 -5.78 7.70 5.27
N ILE A 173 -6.68 7.40 4.34
CA ILE A 173 -6.36 7.33 2.90
C ILE A 173 -7.18 8.43 2.24
N ALA A 174 -6.52 9.54 1.92
CA ALA A 174 -7.21 10.71 1.44
C ALA A 174 -6.51 11.43 0.30
N ASP A 175 -7.29 12.10 -0.55
CA ASP A 175 -6.74 12.96 -1.60
C ASP A 175 -5.86 12.20 -2.62
N ASN A 176 -5.98 10.87 -2.73
CA ASN A 176 -5.19 10.07 -3.69
C ASN A 176 -5.92 9.93 -5.03
N THR A 177 -5.16 9.68 -6.10
CA THR A 177 -5.70 9.44 -7.44
C THR A 177 -5.25 8.06 -7.93
N PHE A 178 -6.22 7.21 -8.26
CA PHE A 178 -6.04 5.86 -8.82
C PHE A 178 -6.53 5.88 -10.28
N LEU A 179 -5.65 5.54 -11.21
CA LEU A 179 -5.88 5.58 -12.64
C LEU A 179 -5.49 4.25 -13.29
N ASN A 180 -6.44 3.63 -13.98
CA ASN A 180 -6.26 2.38 -14.71
C ASN A 180 -5.64 1.25 -13.86
N THR A 181 -6.01 1.12 -12.59
CA THR A 181 -5.48 0.07 -11.72
C THR A 181 -6.28 -1.24 -11.89
N VAL A 182 -5.62 -2.39 -11.80
CA VAL A 182 -6.27 -3.69 -12.01
C VAL A 182 -5.93 -4.68 -10.90
N SER A 183 -6.93 -5.44 -10.47
CA SER A 183 -6.77 -6.59 -9.58
C SER A 183 -7.05 -7.86 -10.38
N GLY A 184 -6.09 -8.78 -10.45
CA GLY A 184 -6.17 -9.99 -11.28
C GLY A 184 -7.26 -10.99 -10.83
N GLN A 185 -7.68 -10.95 -9.57
CA GLN A 185 -8.79 -11.75 -9.04
C GLN A 185 -10.08 -10.94 -8.85
N GLY A 186 -10.10 -9.65 -9.21
CA GLY A 186 -11.28 -8.79 -9.11
C GLY A 186 -11.59 -8.31 -7.68
N GLU A 187 -10.67 -8.42 -6.73
CA GLU A 187 -10.89 -7.88 -5.39
C GLU A 187 -10.11 -6.58 -5.21
N GLY A 188 -10.82 -5.45 -5.11
CA GLY A 188 -10.27 -4.12 -4.87
C GLY A 188 -9.36 -3.65 -5.99
N HIS A 189 -9.93 -3.19 -7.11
CA HIS A 189 -9.15 -2.79 -8.30
C HIS A 189 -8.16 -1.65 -8.02
N ALA A 190 -8.40 -0.82 -7.02
CA ALA A 190 -7.47 0.21 -6.56
C ALA A 190 -6.92 -0.11 -5.17
N LEU A 191 -7.80 -0.45 -4.24
CA LEU A 191 -7.48 -0.63 -2.84
C LEU A 191 -8.17 -1.89 -2.31
N LYS A 192 -7.42 -2.75 -1.64
CA LYS A 192 -8.03 -3.79 -0.80
C LYS A 192 -7.43 -3.69 0.59
N THR A 193 -8.29 -3.86 1.60
CA THR A 193 -7.85 -4.10 2.96
C THR A 193 -8.47 -5.34 3.55
N SER A 194 -7.62 -6.12 4.22
CA SER A 194 -8.00 -7.25 5.07
C SER A 194 -7.51 -7.06 6.52
N ALA A 195 -7.22 -5.82 6.92
CA ALA A 195 -6.84 -5.46 8.28
C ALA A 195 -8.04 -4.94 9.08
N VAL A 196 -8.14 -5.33 10.37
CA VAL A 196 -9.09 -4.70 11.30
C VAL A 196 -8.55 -3.31 11.61
N PHE A 197 -9.36 -2.27 11.43
CA PHE A 197 -9.00 -0.92 11.86
C PHE A 197 -9.89 -0.50 13.01
N ASP A 198 -9.33 0.18 14.01
CA ASP A 198 -10.19 0.89 14.97
C ASP A 198 -10.88 2.08 14.26
N SER A 199 -10.16 2.73 13.32
CA SER A 199 -10.73 3.73 12.42
C SER A 199 -10.08 3.74 11.04
N LEU A 200 -10.91 3.68 10.00
CA LEU A 200 -10.51 3.88 8.61
C LEU A 200 -11.29 5.04 8.00
N VAL A 201 -10.57 6.06 7.55
CA VAL A 201 -11.14 7.22 6.85
C VAL A 201 -10.68 7.19 5.40
N LEU A 202 -11.64 7.07 4.49
CA LEU A 202 -11.44 7.18 3.04
C LEU A 202 -12.08 8.47 2.54
N ARG A 203 -11.27 9.45 2.12
CA ARG A 203 -11.77 10.80 1.83
C ARG A 203 -11.17 11.39 0.56
N ASP A 204 -12.01 11.96 -0.30
CA ASP A 204 -11.56 12.77 -1.44
C ASP A 204 -10.58 12.05 -2.39
N ASN A 205 -10.67 10.72 -2.51
CA ASN A 205 -9.90 9.96 -3.48
C ASN A 205 -10.61 9.91 -4.84
N THR A 206 -9.82 9.93 -5.92
CA THR A 206 -10.29 9.80 -7.29
C THR A 206 -9.97 8.40 -7.80
N PHE A 207 -10.97 7.72 -8.37
CA PHE A 207 -10.83 6.42 -9.04
C PHE A 207 -11.31 6.61 -10.48
N ALA A 208 -10.48 6.31 -11.48
CA ALA A 208 -10.86 6.52 -12.87
C ALA A 208 -10.25 5.48 -13.81
N ASN A 209 -11.11 4.94 -14.69
CA ASN A 209 -10.76 3.96 -15.72
C ASN A 209 -10.16 2.65 -15.17
N ASP A 210 -10.32 2.37 -13.89
CA ASP A 210 -9.92 1.08 -13.33
C ASP A 210 -10.92 0.01 -13.83
N GLN A 211 -10.47 -1.21 -14.10
CA GLN A 211 -11.34 -2.22 -14.71
C GLN A 211 -12.47 -2.64 -13.75
N GLU A 212 -13.69 -2.17 -14.00
CA GLU A 212 -14.90 -2.74 -13.39
C GLU A 212 -15.22 -4.07 -14.09
N ASP A 213 -14.83 -5.19 -13.50
CA ASP A 213 -15.56 -6.42 -13.78
C ASP A 213 -16.85 -6.41 -12.95
N VAL A 214 -17.93 -6.98 -13.45
CA VAL A 214 -19.30 -6.78 -12.91
C VAL A 214 -19.51 -7.27 -11.47
N THR A 215 -18.49 -7.87 -10.86
CA THR A 215 -18.48 -8.44 -9.51
C THR A 215 -17.50 -7.76 -8.56
N SER A 216 -16.79 -6.71 -9.01
CA SER A 216 -15.63 -6.18 -8.28
C SER A 216 -15.76 -4.69 -7.94
N ALA A 217 -15.35 -4.34 -6.72
CA ALA A 217 -15.30 -2.96 -6.24
C ALA A 217 -13.92 -2.34 -6.48
N TYR A 218 -13.85 -1.01 -6.66
CA TYR A 218 -12.57 -0.27 -6.64
C TYR A 218 -11.87 -0.40 -5.29
N VAL A 219 -12.66 -0.35 -4.22
CA VAL A 219 -12.20 -0.56 -2.86
C VAL A 219 -12.89 -1.79 -2.28
N PHE A 220 -12.12 -2.76 -1.80
CA PHE A 220 -12.64 -3.95 -1.13
C PHE A 220 -12.23 -3.95 0.34
N LEU A 221 -13.22 -4.05 1.23
CA LEU A 221 -13.05 -4.18 2.69
C LEU A 221 -13.53 -5.58 3.06
N ASP A 222 -12.67 -6.43 3.63
CA ASP A 222 -13.05 -7.80 4.03
C ASP A 222 -13.98 -7.80 5.25
N ASP A 223 -15.10 -8.54 5.16
CA ASP A 223 -16.24 -8.51 6.10
C ASP A 223 -15.90 -9.01 7.52
N ASN A 224 -14.81 -9.77 7.71
CA ASN A 224 -14.46 -10.36 9.00
C ASN A 224 -13.93 -9.36 10.05
N LEU A 225 -14.08 -8.05 9.83
CA LEU A 225 -13.27 -7.00 10.45
C LEU A 225 -14.07 -5.81 10.99
N MET A 226 -15.42 -5.88 10.99
CA MET A 226 -16.29 -4.71 11.18
C MET A 226 -17.01 -4.59 12.55
N ASP A 227 -16.83 -5.54 13.47
CA ASP A 227 -17.33 -5.39 14.85
C ASP A 227 -16.51 -4.26 15.54
N ASP A 228 -17.07 -3.04 15.61
CA ASP A 228 -16.57 -1.81 16.29
C ASP A 228 -15.74 -0.79 15.46
N ALA A 229 -15.57 -0.95 14.14
CA ALA A 229 -14.82 0.03 13.32
C ALA A 229 -15.66 1.26 12.92
N THR A 230 -15.10 2.47 13.05
CA THR A 230 -15.72 3.68 12.44
C THR A 230 -15.21 3.88 11.02
N TYR A 231 -16.11 3.76 10.04
CA TYR A 231 -15.84 4.02 8.62
C TYR A 231 -16.45 5.34 8.18
N GLN A 232 -15.65 6.23 7.61
CA GLN A 232 -16.13 7.47 7.01
C GLN A 232 -15.69 7.54 5.55
N ASN A 233 -16.66 7.36 4.65
CA ASN A 233 -16.52 7.70 3.24
C ASN A 233 -17.05 9.12 3.01
N CYS A 234 -16.20 10.00 2.49
CA CYS A 234 -16.59 11.32 2.04
C CYS A 234 -16.06 11.54 0.62
N GLY A 235 -16.96 11.53 -0.36
CA GLY A 235 -16.66 11.94 -1.73
C GLY A 235 -16.26 10.83 -2.72
N ASN A 236 -16.19 9.55 -2.31
CA ASN A 236 -15.88 8.45 -3.23
C ASN A 236 -17.09 7.53 -3.52
N SER A 237 -17.07 6.88 -4.68
CA SER A 237 -18.06 5.88 -5.10
C SER A 237 -17.61 4.48 -4.67
N PHE A 238 -18.46 3.72 -3.96
CA PHE A 238 -18.13 2.36 -3.49
C PHE A 238 -19.17 1.33 -3.94
N VAL A 239 -18.72 0.07 -4.03
CA VAL A 239 -19.54 -1.13 -3.89
C VAL A 239 -19.07 -1.80 -2.59
N VAL A 240 -19.99 -2.12 -1.69
CA VAL A 240 -19.72 -2.77 -0.40
C VAL A 240 -20.27 -4.20 -0.48
N GLY A 241 -19.60 -5.16 0.16
CA GLY A 241 -20.15 -6.49 0.43
C GLY A 241 -21.41 -6.43 1.31
N ASP A 242 -22.10 -7.56 1.44
CA ASP A 242 -23.54 -7.69 1.76
C ASP A 242 -24.07 -7.19 3.14
N ASP A 243 -23.38 -6.29 3.87
CA ASP A 243 -23.84 -5.76 5.17
C ASP A 243 -24.07 -4.23 5.21
N GLU A 244 -25.03 -3.81 6.05
CA GLU A 244 -25.47 -2.41 6.22
C GLU A 244 -24.31 -1.50 6.69
N ILE A 245 -23.82 -0.65 5.78
CA ILE A 245 -22.91 0.45 6.14
C ILE A 245 -23.69 1.76 6.29
N GLU A 246 -23.64 2.36 7.48
CA GLU A 246 -23.97 3.77 7.66
C GLU A 246 -22.89 4.64 7.00
N CYS A 247 -23.07 4.91 5.71
CA CYS A 247 -22.21 5.82 4.97
C CYS A 247 -22.94 7.11 4.62
N THR A 248 -22.35 8.24 4.98
CA THR A 248 -22.78 9.55 4.47
C THR A 248 -22.11 9.83 3.12
N GLY A 249 -22.58 9.19 2.04
CA GLY A 249 -22.05 9.34 0.68
C GLY A 249 -23.02 8.87 -0.41
N ILE A 250 -22.79 9.26 -1.67
CA ILE A 250 -23.64 8.86 -2.81
C ILE A 250 -23.24 7.43 -3.24
N PHE A 251 -24.14 6.48 -3.03
CA PHE A 251 -24.02 5.13 -3.57
C PHE A 251 -24.79 4.98 -4.87
N LYS A 252 -24.35 4.04 -5.69
CA LYS A 252 -25.16 3.46 -6.76
C LYS A 252 -25.53 2.04 -6.33
N GLU A 253 -26.61 1.93 -5.56
CA GLU A 253 -27.20 0.64 -5.19
C GLU A 253 -27.76 -0.07 -6.44
N TYR A 254 -27.44 -1.35 -6.57
CA TYR A 254 -28.17 -2.27 -7.43
C TYR A 254 -28.74 -3.40 -6.57
N GLY A 255 -30.03 -3.30 -6.23
CA GLY A 255 -30.82 -4.45 -5.79
C GLY A 255 -31.42 -4.32 -4.39
N GLU A 256 -32.71 -4.02 -4.39
CA GLU A 256 -33.71 -4.13 -3.31
C GLU A 256 -33.68 -3.07 -2.17
N GLU A 257 -34.77 -2.29 -2.19
CA GLU A 257 -35.14 -1.15 -1.36
C GLU A 257 -34.88 -1.31 0.14
N CYS A 258 -34.24 -0.32 0.75
CA CYS A 258 -34.52 0.04 2.14
C CYS A 258 -34.92 1.52 2.26
N ILE A 259 -36.09 1.75 2.85
CA ILE A 259 -36.73 3.04 3.05
C ILE A 259 -36.22 3.63 4.37
N VAL A 260 -35.64 4.84 4.27
CA VAL A 260 -35.31 5.88 5.28
C VAL A 260 -35.43 5.52 6.76
#